data_AF-A0A2V6EYF0-F1
#
_entry.id   AF-A0A2V6EYF0-F1
#
_cell.length_a   1.000
_cell.length_b   1.000
_cell.length_c   1.000
_cell.angle_alpha   90.00
_cell.angle_beta   90.00
_cell.angle_gamma   90.00
#
_symmetry.space_group_name_H-M   'P 1'
#
loop_
_entity.id
_entity.type
_entity.pdbx_description
1 polymer ?
#
loop_
_entity_poly.entity_id
_entity_poly.type
_entity_poly.pdbx_seq_one_letter_code
_entity_poly.pdbx_strand_id
1 'polypeptide(L)' 'IDVQENFLFVVPAPAAPPRITSATISNGMITILWANGGMLQSKTSLDPQITWADLESDGAFTEPATGSRFYRVLR' A
#
# COMPACT_ATOMS: atom_id res chain seq x y z
N ILE A 1 -18.41 -50.10 2.24
CA ILE A 1 -18.82 -48.73 1.84
C ILE A 1 -17.55 -47.92 1.90
N ASP A 2 -16.96 -47.65 0.73
CA ASP A 2 -15.80 -46.78 0.62
C ASP A 2 -16.33 -45.35 0.66
N VAL A 3 -16.02 -44.63 1.73
CA VAL A 3 -16.45 -43.23 1.90
C VAL A 3 -15.36 -42.39 1.24
N GLN A 4 -15.58 -42.03 -0.03
CA GLN A 4 -14.73 -41.03 -0.67
C GLN A 4 -14.99 -39.68 0.00
N GLU A 5 -14.11 -39.31 0.93
CA GLU A 5 -14.01 -37.97 1.49
C GLU A 5 -13.70 -36.98 0.35
N ASN A 6 -14.70 -36.19 -0.03
CA ASN A 6 -14.53 -35.13 -1.00
C ASN A 6 -13.81 -33.95 -0.33
N PHE A 7 -12.47 -33.95 -0.36
CA PHE A 7 -11.67 -32.80 0.06
C PHE A 7 -11.90 -31.65 -0.92
N LEU A 8 -12.82 -30.75 -0.57
CA LEU A 8 -13.01 -29.49 -1.29
C LEU A 8 -11.74 -28.64 -1.10
N PHE A 9 -10.89 -28.59 -2.12
CA PHE A 9 -9.81 -27.61 -2.19
C PHE A 9 -10.42 -26.24 -2.48
N VAL A 10 -10.71 -25.47 -1.43
CA VAL A 10 -11.04 -24.05 -1.57
C VAL A 10 -9.74 -23.31 -1.88
N VAL A 11 -9.51 -22.97 -3.14
CA VAL A 11 -8.45 -22.03 -3.52
C VAL A 11 -8.89 -20.64 -3.06
N PRO A 12 -8.18 -19.98 -2.12
CA PRO A 12 -8.51 -18.61 -1.75
C PRO A 12 -8.43 -17.73 -3.00
N ALA A 13 -9.40 -16.84 -3.17
CA ALA A 13 -9.31 -15.83 -4.22
C ALA A 13 -8.00 -15.04 -4.04
N PRO A 14 -7.30 -14.67 -5.14
CA PRO A 14 -6.11 -13.86 -5.05
C PRO A 14 -6.38 -12.56 -4.28
N ALA A 15 -5.46 -12.16 -3.39
CA ALA A 15 -5.56 -10.89 -2.69
C ALA A 15 -5.58 -9.73 -3.71
N ALA A 16 -6.46 -8.76 -3.50
CA ALA A 16 -6.52 -7.58 -4.34
C ALA A 16 -5.19 -6.78 -4.28
N PRO A 17 -4.77 -6.08 -5.36
CA PRO A 17 -3.57 -5.25 -5.33
C PRO A 17 -3.65 -4.16 -4.26
N PRO A 18 -2.50 -3.78 -3.65
CA PRO A 18 -2.41 -2.56 -2.86
C PRO A 18 -2.91 -1.34 -3.61
N ARG A 19 -3.62 -0.46 -2.90
CA ARG A 19 -4.12 0.80 -3.47
C ARG A 19 -4.16 1.90 -2.43
N ILE A 20 -3.70 3.09 -2.80
CA ILE A 20 -3.94 4.31 -2.02
C ILE A 20 -5.44 4.61 -2.10
N THR A 21 -6.08 4.80 -0.95
CA THR A 21 -7.51 5.09 -0.83
C THR A 21 -7.76 6.53 -0.42
N SER A 22 -6.78 7.19 0.22
CA SER A 22 -6.87 8.59 0.61
C SER A 22 -5.48 9.24 0.67
N ALA A 23 -5.43 10.51 0.31
CA ALA A 23 -4.29 11.40 0.54
C ALA A 23 -4.84 12.79 0.90
N THR A 24 -4.74 13.17 2.16
CA THR A 24 -5.33 14.40 2.68
C THR A 24 -4.33 15.23 3.44
N ILE A 25 -4.34 16.55 3.23
CA ILE A 25 -3.55 17.50 4.01
C ILE A 25 -4.46 18.20 5.01
N SER A 26 -4.09 18.17 6.29
CA SER A 26 -4.76 18.89 7.36
C SER A 26 -3.76 19.31 8.43
N ASN A 27 -3.90 20.52 8.96
CA ASN A 27 -3.00 21.08 9.99
C ASN A 27 -1.50 20.97 9.63
N GLY A 28 -1.14 21.13 8.35
CA GLY A 28 0.25 21.04 7.88
C GLY A 28 0.81 19.62 7.78
N MET A 29 -0.01 18.61 8.04
CA MET A 29 0.36 17.20 7.92
C MET A 29 -0.34 16.57 6.73
N ILE A 30 0.36 15.70 5.99
CA ILE A 30 -0.26 14.83 5.00
C ILE A 30 -0.48 13.45 5.62
N THR A 31 -1.68 12.92 5.46
CA THR A 31 -2.05 11.55 5.83
C THR A 31 -2.35 10.76 4.57
N ILE A 32 -1.65 9.64 4.40
CA ILE A 32 -1.85 8.69 3.31
C ILE A 32 -2.46 7.42 3.90
N LEU A 33 -3.58 6.97 3.31
CA LEU A 33 -4.22 5.70 3.65
C LEU A 33 -4.18 4.77 2.45
N TRP A 34 -3.93 3.49 2.69
CA TRP A 34 -3.97 2.47 1.66
C TRP A 34 -4.56 1.15 2.18
N ALA A 35 -5.03 0.33 1.23
CA ALA A 35 -5.65 -0.94 1.52
C ALA A 35 -4.96 -2.07 0.75
N ASN A 36 -5.23 -3.30 1.19
CA ASN A 36 -4.71 -4.56 0.63
C ASN A 36 -3.19 -4.77 0.83
N GLY A 37 -2.62 -4.21 1.91
CA GLY A 37 -1.22 -4.38 2.28
C GLY A 37 -0.25 -3.59 1.41
N GLY A 38 1.00 -4.05 1.35
CA GLY A 38 2.08 -3.40 0.60
C GLY A 38 2.87 -2.37 1.41
N MET A 39 3.97 -1.91 0.83
CA MET A 39 4.88 -0.92 1.43
C MET A 39 4.65 0.45 0.83
N LEU A 40 4.34 1.45 1.66
CA LEU A 40 4.32 2.84 1.22
C LEU A 40 5.76 3.29 0.93
N GLN A 41 5.95 3.86 -0.25
CA GLN A 41 7.20 4.47 -0.66
C GLN A 41 6.99 5.93 -1.04
N SER A 42 8.02 6.75 -0.87
CA SER A 42 8.01 8.14 -1.31
C SER A 42 9.26 8.55 -2.08
N LYS A 43 9.14 9.63 -2.84
CA LYS A 43 10.27 10.41 -3.36
C LYS A 43 9.88 11.88 -3.54
N THR A 44 10.87 12.75 -3.63
CA THR A 44 10.67 14.21 -3.73
C THR A 44 10.60 14.73 -5.17
N SER A 45 10.89 13.90 -6.17
CA SER A 45 10.83 14.27 -7.59
C SER A 45 10.52 13.04 -8.45
N LEU A 46 9.86 13.24 -9.59
CA LEU A 46 9.58 12.19 -10.58
C LEU A 46 10.79 11.83 -11.46
N ASP A 47 11.95 12.45 -11.25
CA ASP A 47 13.21 12.07 -11.89
C ASP A 47 13.43 10.54 -11.83
N PRO A 48 13.67 9.86 -12.97
CA PRO A 48 13.92 8.42 -13.02
C PRO A 48 15.14 7.95 -12.23
N GLN A 49 16.14 8.83 -12.00
CA GLN A 49 17.36 8.49 -11.27
C GLN A 49 17.16 8.44 -9.75
N ILE A 50 16.06 9.01 -9.24
CA ILE A 50 15.78 9.03 -7.80
C ILE A 50 15.06 7.75 -7.40
N THR A 51 15.68 7.01 -6.48
CA THR A 51 15.13 5.80 -5.88
C THR A 51 13.97 6.14 -4.94
N TRP A 52 12.95 5.29 -4.97
CA TRP A 52 11.86 5.32 -4.00
C TRP A 52 12.37 4.90 -2.63
N ALA A 53 12.10 5.69 -1.60
CA ALA A 53 12.42 5.36 -0.21
C ALA A 53 11.23 4.70 0.47
N ASP A 54 11.47 3.62 1.20
CA ASP A 54 10.47 2.95 2.03
C ASP A 54 10.12 3.82 3.25
N LEU A 55 8.83 3.90 3.57
CA LEU A 55 8.33 4.65 4.72
C LEU A 55 7.69 3.72 5.76
N GLU A 56 6.60 3.03 5.38
CA GLU A 56 5.80 2.25 6.33
C GLU A 56 4.88 1.22 5.64
N SER A 57 4.47 0.17 6.36
CA SER A 57 3.71 -0.97 5.82
C SER A 57 2.32 -1.20 6.42
N ASP A 58 1.80 -0.31 7.27
CA ASP A 58 0.61 -0.61 8.09
C ASP A 58 -0.67 0.14 7.68
N GLY A 59 -0.86 0.40 6.38
CA GLY A 59 -2.11 0.93 5.82
C GLY A 59 -2.39 2.41 6.09
N ALA A 60 -1.63 3.05 6.97
CA ALA A 60 -1.70 4.48 7.24
C ALA A 60 -0.30 5.04 7.51
N PHE A 61 -0.05 6.25 7.02
CA PHE A 61 1.19 7.00 7.27
C PHE A 61 0.88 8.48 7.35
N THR A 62 1.55 9.20 8.26
CA THR A 62 1.38 10.64 8.42
C THR A 62 2.72 11.33 8.62
N GLU A 63 2.94 12.43 7.90
CA GLU A 63 4.15 13.24 8.03
C GLU A 63 3.88 14.73 7.75
N PRO A 64 4.80 15.64 8.08
CA PRO A 64 4.69 17.04 7.68
C PRO A 64 4.62 17.19 6.16
N ALA A 65 3.62 17.93 5.69
CA ALA A 65 3.46 18.26 4.28
C ALA A 65 4.52 19.30 3.88
N THR A 66 5.65 18.84 3.36
CA THR A 66 6.77 19.68 2.96
C THR A 66 7.11 19.50 1.49
N GLY A 67 7.22 20.63 0.77
CA GLY A 67 7.61 20.65 -0.64
C GLY A 67 6.71 19.80 -1.55
N SER A 68 7.29 19.33 -2.66
CA SER A 68 6.66 18.34 -3.53
C SER A 68 7.08 16.94 -3.12
N ARG A 69 6.10 16.05 -2.99
CA ARG A 69 6.34 14.63 -2.69
C ARG A 69 5.40 13.75 -3.50
N PHE A 70 5.90 12.58 -3.87
CA PHE A 70 5.21 11.56 -4.63
C PHE A 70 5.15 10.30 -3.80
N TYR A 71 4.00 9.64 -3.79
CA TYR A 71 3.75 8.43 -3.01
C TYR A 71 3.29 7.31 -3.92
N ARG A 72 3.69 6.08 -3.60
CA ARG A 72 3.14 4.86 -4.20
C ARG A 72 3.11 3.75 -3.16
N VAL A 73 2.29 2.74 -3.39
CA VAL A 73 2.32 1.51 -2.59
C VAL A 73 2.87 0.39 -3.45
N LEU A 74 3.93 -0.24 -2.98
CA LEU A 74 4.55 -1.41 -3.59
C LEU A 74 3.81 -2.68 -3.14
N ARG A 75 3.66 -3.65 -4.05
CA ARG A 75 3.16 -4.99 -3.73
C ARG A 75 4.12 -5.78 -2.85
#